data_AF-A0AAT9WB55-F1
#
_entry.id   AF-A0AAT9WB55-F1
#
_cell.length_a   1.000
_cell.length_b   1.000
_cell.length_c   1.000
_cell.angle_alpha   90.00
_cell.angle_beta   90.00
_cell.angle_gamma   90.00
#
_symmetry.space_group_name_H-M   'P 1'
#
loop_
_entity.id
_entity.type
_entity.pdbx_description
1 polymer ?
#
loop_
_entity_poly.entity_id
_entity_poly.type
_entity_poly.pdbx_seq_one_letter_code
_entity_poly.pdbx_strand_id
1 'polypeptide(L)'
;MRLQDARQPVLSLESRFDLAYNAAHAAALSALRAHGYRSENRYLVFQCLEHTLGFTPQQWLLLDQAHKKRNLAEYEGELDVTTSFVDELIDQVDVLIAAARGITPAGPS
;
A
#
# COMPACT_ATOMS: atom_id res chain seq x y z
N MET A 1 -0.74 -6.42 12.82
CA MET A 1 -0.18 -5.37 13.69
C MET A 1 -0.39 -4.00 13.05
N ARG A 2 0.49 -3.47 12.20
CA ARG A 2 0.37 -2.07 11.67
C ARG A 2 -1.01 -1.68 11.12
N LEU A 3 -1.64 -2.51 10.28
CA LEU A 3 -2.97 -2.21 9.74
C LEU A 3 -4.10 -2.28 10.79
N GLN A 4 -3.98 -3.15 11.80
CA GLN A 4 -4.93 -3.20 12.92
C GLN A 4 -4.82 -1.94 13.79
N ASP A 5 -3.60 -1.41 13.94
CA ASP A 5 -3.36 -0.16 14.66
C ASP A 5 -3.91 1.04 13.88
N ALA A 6 -3.83 1.05 12.54
CA ALA A 6 -4.39 2.11 11.69
C ALA A 6 -5.92 2.29 11.85
N ARG A 7 -6.63 1.26 12.31
CA ARG A 7 -8.08 1.32 12.59
C ARG A 7 -8.42 1.96 13.94
N GLN A 8 -7.42 2.26 14.78
CA GLN A 8 -7.67 2.82 16.10
C GLN A 8 -8.03 4.31 15.99
N PRO A 9 -9.27 4.74 16.30
CA PRO A 9 -9.69 6.14 16.15
C PRO A 9 -9.04 7.08 17.17
N VAL A 10 -8.37 6.54 18.20
CA VAL A 10 -7.60 7.31 19.18
C VAL A 10 -6.29 7.87 18.60
N LEU A 11 -5.82 7.32 17.47
CA LEU A 11 -4.62 7.82 16.79
C LEU A 11 -4.96 9.04 15.91
N SER A 12 -3.98 9.92 15.72
CA SER A 12 -4.11 11.02 14.75
C SER A 12 -4.32 10.47 13.34
N LEU A 13 -4.99 11.26 12.50
CA LEU A 13 -5.26 10.87 11.12
C LEU A 13 -3.97 10.58 10.33
N GLU A 14 -2.93 11.38 10.58
CA GLU A 14 -1.59 11.18 10.03
C GLU A 14 -0.97 9.84 10.46
N SER A 15 -1.02 9.50 11.75
CA SER A 15 -0.50 8.22 12.23
C SER A 15 -1.25 7.03 11.63
N ARG A 16 -2.58 7.15 11.47
CA ARG A 16 -3.40 6.11 10.83
C ARG A 16 -3.04 5.93 9.35
N PHE A 17 -2.87 7.04 8.63
CA PHE A 17 -2.42 7.05 7.24
C PHE A 17 -1.03 6.39 7.11
N ASP A 18 -0.06 6.80 7.92
CA ASP A 18 1.30 6.25 7.88
C ASP A 18 1.34 4.75 8.14
N LEU A 19 0.56 4.27 9.10
CA LEU A 19 0.44 2.86 9.41
C LEU A 19 -0.16 2.06 8.23
N ALA A 20 -1.23 2.59 7.61
CA ALA A 20 -1.87 1.97 6.46
C ALA A 20 -0.93 1.97 5.22
N TYR A 21 -0.34 3.12 4.90
CA TYR A 21 0.59 3.26 3.78
C TYR A 21 1.81 2.34 3.90
N ASN A 22 2.45 2.29 5.08
CA ASN A 22 3.61 1.42 5.29
C ASN A 22 3.24 -0.07 5.20
N ALA A 23 2.03 -0.44 5.63
CA ALA A 23 1.52 -1.80 5.45
C ALA A 23 1.27 -2.13 3.97
N ALA A 24 0.66 -1.22 3.19
CA ALA A 24 0.47 -1.39 1.76
C ALA A 24 1.80 -1.53 1.02
N HIS A 25 2.75 -0.65 1.29
CA HIS A 25 4.06 -0.66 0.64
C HIS A 25 4.81 -1.98 0.91
N ALA A 26 4.81 -2.45 2.15
CA ALA A 26 5.42 -3.74 2.51
C ALA A 26 4.75 -4.92 1.80
N ALA A 27 3.41 -4.93 1.71
CA ALA A 27 2.66 -5.98 1.02
C ALA A 27 2.93 -6.00 -0.49
N ALA A 28 2.92 -4.83 -1.13
CA ALA A 28 3.22 -4.71 -2.56
C ALA A 28 4.65 -5.15 -2.89
N LEU A 29 5.64 -4.77 -2.07
CA LEU A 29 7.02 -5.25 -2.22
C LEU A 29 7.12 -6.77 -2.04
N SER A 30 6.36 -7.35 -1.11
CA SER A 30 6.30 -8.80 -0.93
C SER A 30 5.76 -9.50 -2.17
N ALA A 31 4.69 -8.97 -2.77
CA ALA A 31 4.12 -9.51 -4.00
C ALA A 31 5.12 -9.44 -5.17
N LEU A 32 5.80 -8.31 -5.35
CA LEU A 32 6.83 -8.18 -6.38
C LEU A 32 7.97 -9.19 -6.21
N ARG A 33 8.46 -9.38 -4.98
CA ARG A 33 9.52 -10.34 -4.68
C ARG A 33 9.09 -11.78 -4.95
N ALA A 34 7.86 -12.14 -4.64
CA ALA A 34 7.34 -13.48 -4.90
C ALA A 34 7.28 -13.83 -6.40
N HIS A 35 7.17 -12.81 -7.25
CA HIS A 35 7.22 -12.92 -8.71
C HIS A 35 8.63 -12.68 -9.30
N GLY A 36 9.67 -12.60 -8.47
CA GLY A 36 11.06 -12.45 -8.92
C GLY A 36 11.47 -11.04 -9.33
N TYR A 37 10.62 -10.03 -9.17
CA TYR A 37 10.96 -8.64 -9.46
C TYR A 37 11.84 -8.03 -8.35
N ARG A 38 12.94 -7.38 -8.74
CA ARG A 38 13.76 -6.54 -7.85
C ARG A 38 13.30 -5.09 -8.00
N SER A 39 12.86 -4.47 -6.90
CA SER A 39 12.31 -3.11 -6.89
C SER A 39 13.42 -2.06 -6.99
N GLU A 40 14.03 -1.89 -8.16
CA GLU A 40 15.02 -0.83 -8.39
C GLU A 40 14.34 0.51 -8.74
N ASN A 41 13.10 0.48 -9.24
CA ASN A 41 12.35 1.68 -9.58
C ASN A 41 11.16 1.89 -8.61
N ARG A 42 11.33 2.79 -7.63
CA ARG A 42 10.38 3.03 -6.53
C ARG A 42 9.05 3.69 -6.94
N TYR A 43 8.93 4.16 -8.19
CA TYR A 43 7.84 5.04 -8.59
C TYR A 43 6.56 4.33 -9.04
N LEU A 44 6.57 3.01 -9.26
CA LEU A 44 5.43 2.27 -9.85
C LEU A 44 5.01 1.05 -9.03
N VAL A 45 5.41 0.96 -7.75
CA VAL A 45 5.23 -0.26 -6.92
C VAL A 45 3.78 -0.75 -6.89
N PHE A 46 2.81 0.17 -6.84
CA PHE A 46 1.38 -0.17 -6.82
C PHE A 46 0.83 -0.48 -8.21
N GLN A 47 1.34 0.17 -9.27
CA GLN A 47 0.93 -0.12 -10.65
C GLN A 47 1.38 -1.52 -11.07
N CYS A 48 2.54 -1.97 -10.59
CA CYS A 48 3.03 -3.33 -10.83
C CYS A 48 2.16 -4.42 -10.15
N LEU A 49 1.18 -4.07 -9.32
CA LEU A 49 0.21 -5.03 -8.78
C LEU A 49 -0.66 -5.65 -9.87
N GLU A 50 -0.84 -4.96 -11.00
CA GLU A 50 -1.52 -5.52 -12.18
C GLU A 50 -0.78 -6.74 -12.74
N HIS A 51 0.55 -6.71 -12.76
CA HIS A 51 1.38 -7.78 -13.31
C HIS A 51 1.73 -8.89 -12.29
N THR A 52 1.45 -8.67 -11.01
CA THR A 52 1.76 -9.63 -9.94
C THR A 52 0.49 -10.23 -9.35
N LEU A 53 -0.40 -9.40 -8.83
CA LEU A 53 -1.65 -9.81 -8.19
C LEU A 53 -2.86 -9.77 -9.14
N GLY A 54 -2.69 -9.31 -10.38
CA GLY A 54 -3.81 -9.16 -11.32
C GLY A 54 -4.76 -8.03 -10.93
N PHE A 55 -4.31 -7.06 -10.12
CA PHE A 55 -5.15 -5.93 -9.71
C PHE A 55 -5.47 -5.05 -10.92
N THR A 56 -6.74 -4.65 -11.05
CA THR A 56 -7.13 -3.67 -12.06
C THR A 56 -6.61 -2.28 -11.67
N PRO A 57 -6.52 -1.33 -12.64
CA PRO A 57 -6.20 0.06 -12.35
C PRO A 57 -7.02 0.68 -11.23
N GLN A 58 -8.31 0.35 -11.15
CA GLN A 58 -9.18 0.84 -10.08
C GLN A 58 -8.77 0.34 -8.69
N GLN A 59 -8.25 -0.89 -8.59
CA GLN A 59 -7.84 -1.49 -7.31
C GLN A 59 -6.52 -0.94 -6.78
N TRP A 60 -5.58 -0.56 -7.66
CA TRP A 60 -4.30 0.02 -7.21
C TRP A 60 -4.29 1.56 -7.20
N LEU A 61 -5.27 2.22 -7.82
CA LEU A 61 -5.33 3.69 -7.93
C LEU A 61 -5.28 4.39 -6.57
N LEU A 62 -6.05 3.91 -5.58
CA LEU A 62 -6.07 4.52 -4.24
C LEU A 62 -4.71 4.43 -3.54
N LEU A 63 -4.01 3.31 -3.71
CA LEU A 63 -2.67 3.09 -3.16
C LEU A 63 -1.64 4.03 -3.82
N ASP A 64 -1.74 4.23 -5.14
CA ASP A 64 -0.92 5.17 -5.89
C ASP A 64 -1.18 6.63 -5.47
N GLN A 65 -2.44 7.00 -5.23
CA GLN A 65 -2.79 8.31 -4.67
C GLN A 65 -2.21 8.51 -3.27
N ALA A 66 -2.28 7.50 -2.40
CA ALA A 66 -1.66 7.55 -1.08
C ALA A 66 -0.13 7.73 -1.19
N HIS A 67 0.51 7.07 -2.15
CA HIS A 67 1.94 7.26 -2.43
C HIS A 67 2.27 8.70 -2.81
N LYS A 68 1.49 9.30 -3.71
CA LYS A 68 1.67 10.71 -4.13
C LYS A 68 1.48 11.67 -2.96
N LYS A 69 0.43 11.47 -2.14
CA LYS A 69 0.16 12.29 -0.96
C LYS A 69 1.28 12.21 0.07
N ARG A 70 1.80 11.01 0.33
CA ARG A 70 2.98 10.82 1.21
C ARG A 70 4.20 11.57 0.68
N ASN A 71 4.51 11.43 -0.61
CA ASN A 71 5.67 12.09 -1.21
C ASN A 71 5.53 13.62 -1.19
N LEU A 72 4.31 14.14 -1.37
CA LEU A 72 4.04 15.58 -1.25
C LEU A 72 4.21 16.06 0.20
N ALA A 73 3.69 15.31 1.17
CA ALA A 73 3.84 15.63 2.59
C ALA A 73 5.31 15.63 3.05
N GLU A 74 6.16 14.77 2.49
CA GLU A 74 7.61 14.82 2.74
C GLU A 74 8.28 16.12 2.25
N TYR A 75 7.70 16.77 1.25
CA TYR A 75 8.18 18.04 0.71
C TYR A 75 7.57 19.27 1.42
N GLU A 76 6.25 19.24 1.65
CA GLU A 76 5.49 20.39 2.18
C GLU A 76 5.39 20.38 3.71
N GLY A 77 5.65 19.24 4.36
CA GLY A 77 5.58 19.07 5.81
C GLY A 77 4.17 18.89 6.38
N GLU A 78 3.15 18.84 5.53
CA GLU A 78 1.76 18.64 5.93
C GLU A 78 1.11 17.51 5.11
N LEU A 79 0.39 16.61 5.79
CA LEU A 79 -0.36 15.55 5.15
C LEU A 79 -1.80 16.00 4.86
N ASP A 80 -2.08 16.29 3.60
CA ASP A 80 -3.44 16.58 3.12
C ASP A 80 -4.21 15.27 2.86
N VAL A 81 -4.92 14.76 3.87
CA VAL A 81 -5.82 13.60 3.76
C VAL A 81 -7.13 13.84 4.53
N THR A 82 -8.21 13.24 4.05
CA THR A 82 -9.49 13.20 4.77
C THR A 82 -9.62 11.90 5.56
N THR A 83 -10.50 11.88 6.57
CA THR A 83 -10.85 10.64 7.28
C THR A 83 -11.38 9.56 6.34
N SER A 84 -12.25 9.93 5.40
CA SER A 84 -12.80 8.99 4.42
C SER A 84 -11.70 8.36 3.55
N PHE A 85 -10.72 9.16 3.11
CA PHE A 85 -9.60 8.65 2.33
C PHE A 85 -8.77 7.64 3.12
N VAL A 86 -8.50 7.91 4.40
CA VAL A 86 -7.73 6.99 5.26
C VAL A 86 -8.50 5.71 5.54
N ASP A 87 -9.81 5.80 5.76
CA ASP A 87 -10.67 4.62 5.98
C ASP A 87 -10.73 3.73 4.72
N GLU A 88 -10.96 4.33 3.55
CA GLU A 88 -10.92 3.62 2.26
C GLU A 88 -9.53 3.00 1.99
N LEU A 89 -8.46 3.72 2.33
CA LEU A 89 -7.09 3.23 2.18
C LEU A 89 -6.90 1.98 3.04
N ILE A 90 -7.30 2.01 4.31
CA ILE A 90 -7.18 0.87 5.23
C ILE A 90 -7.88 -0.35 4.64
N ASP A 91 -9.12 -0.21 4.19
CA ASP A 91 -9.90 -1.31 3.60
C ASP A 91 -9.21 -1.87 2.34
N GLN A 92 -8.68 -1.01 1.48
CA GLN A 92 -7.94 -1.45 0.31
C GLN A 92 -6.61 -2.15 0.67
N VAL A 93 -5.95 -1.74 1.75
CA VAL A 93 -4.75 -2.43 2.25
C VAL A 93 -5.09 -3.84 2.75
N ASP A 94 -6.25 -4.06 3.38
CA ASP A 94 -6.67 -5.40 3.77
C ASP A 94 -6.82 -6.33 2.57
N VAL A 95 -7.44 -5.84 1.49
CA VAL A 95 -7.58 -6.57 0.23
C VAL A 95 -6.21 -6.93 -0.34
N LEU A 96 -5.28 -5.96 -0.36
CA LEU A 96 -3.91 -6.17 -0.81
C LEU A 96 -3.18 -7.23 0.02
N ILE A 97 -3.25 -7.15 1.35
CA ILE A 97 -2.58 -8.10 2.25
C ILE A 97 -3.16 -9.50 2.07
N ALA A 98 -4.48 -9.63 1.94
CA ALA A 98 -5.13 -10.91 1.70
C ALA A 98 -4.66 -11.52 0.37
N ALA A 99 -4.64 -10.73 -0.71
CA ALA A 99 -4.14 -11.17 -2.01
C ALA A 99 -2.66 -11.57 -1.97
N ALA A 100 -1.82 -10.76 -1.32
CA ALA A 100 -0.38 -11.01 -1.22
C ALA A 100 -0.05 -12.29 -0.42
N ARG A 101 -0.86 -12.64 0.58
CA ARG A 101 -0.72 -13.90 1.34
C ARG A 101 -1.12 -15.13 0.53
N GLY A 102 -1.96 -14.97 -0.49
CA GLY A 102 -2.36 -16.05 -1.39
C GLY A 102 -1.30 -16.42 -2.43
N ILE A 103 -0.23 -15.62 -2.58
CA ILE A 103 0.85 -15.93 -3.52
C ILE A 103 1.71 -17.05 -2.94
N THR A 104 1.85 -18.14 -3.69
CA THR A 104 2.93 -19.11 -3.47
C THR A 104 4.18 -18.59 -4.17
N PRO A 105 5.32 -18.41 -3.47
CA PRO A 105 6.53 -17.92 -4.12
C PRO A 105 6.92 -18.88 -5.25
N ALA A 106 7.26 -18.33 -6.42
CA ALA A 106 7.83 -19.13 -7.50
C ALA A 106 9.08 -19.84 -6.94
N GLY A 107 9.08 -21.18 -6.96
CA GLY A 107 10.22 -21.97 -6.51
C GLY A 107 11.50 -21.57 -7.26
N PRO A 108 12.68 -21.76 -6.66
CA PRO A 108 13.94 -21.36 -7.30
C PRO A 108 14.06 -22.06 -8.65
N SER A 109 14.17 -21.26 -9.72
CA SER A 109 14.61 -21.73 -11.05
C SER A 109 16.06 -22.18 -11.00
#